data_AF-A0A9E3LCA7-F1
#
_entry.id   AF-A0A9E3LCA7-F1
#
_cell.length_a   1.000
_cell.length_b   1.000
_cell.length_c   1.000
_cell.angle_alpha   90.00
_cell.angle_beta   90.00
_cell.angle_gamma   90.00
#
_symmetry.space_group_name_H-M   'P 1'
#
loop_
_entity.id
_entity.type
_entity.pdbx_description
1 polymer ?
#
loop_
_entity_poly.entity_id
_entity_poly.type
_entity_poly.pdbx_seq_one_letter_code
_entity_poly.pdbx_strand_id
1 'polypeptide(L)'
;MNIPHNVKRVFAATLLTGGIATTLLALGADPAEAAPLGVCPAGHACTQWCPGDTNPAGRPVPWDTRVCHMFYWDYYGVHDIGNGAFYAWSRMGW
;
A
#
# COMPACT_ATOMS: atom_id res chain seq x y z
N MET A 1 -10.15 -52.48 -30.28
CA MET A 1 -9.10 -51.68 -30.94
C MET A 1 -9.79 -50.74 -31.90
N ASN A 2 -9.58 -49.42 -31.81
CA ASN A 2 -9.68 -48.43 -32.89
C ASN A 2 -9.40 -47.02 -32.32
N ILE A 3 -8.22 -46.49 -32.65
CA ILE A 3 -7.78 -45.13 -32.34
C ILE A 3 -8.06 -44.26 -33.57
N PRO A 4 -8.79 -43.13 -33.45
CA PRO A 4 -8.69 -42.05 -34.43
C PRO A 4 -7.76 -40.95 -33.91
N HIS A 5 -6.64 -40.80 -34.61
CA HIS A 5 -5.75 -39.63 -34.52
C HIS A 5 -6.41 -38.42 -35.19
N ASN A 6 -6.31 -37.22 -34.62
CA ASN A 6 -6.32 -35.99 -35.42
C ASN A 6 -5.47 -34.88 -34.78
N VAL A 7 -4.90 -34.06 -35.65
CA VAL A 7 -3.63 -33.36 -35.59
C VAL A 7 -3.81 -31.90 -35.16
N LYS A 8 -2.86 -31.46 -34.31
CA LYS A 8 -2.29 -30.10 -34.08
C LYS A 8 -3.17 -28.86 -34.27
N ARG A 9 -3.13 -27.97 -33.26
CA ARG A 9 -2.79 -26.55 -33.43
C ARG A 9 -2.00 -26.05 -32.22
N VAL A 10 -0.72 -25.75 -32.43
CA VAL A 10 0.14 -25.02 -31.48
C VAL A 10 -0.11 -23.55 -31.73
N PHE A 11 -0.70 -22.84 -30.77
CA PHE A 11 -0.75 -21.38 -30.79
C PHE A 11 0.54 -20.86 -30.19
N ALA A 12 1.45 -20.43 -31.06
CA ALA A 12 2.63 -19.66 -30.69
C ALA A 12 2.17 -18.26 -30.28
N ALA A 13 2.22 -17.95 -28.99
CA ALA A 13 2.00 -16.61 -28.47
C ALA A 13 3.33 -15.82 -28.52
N THR A 14 3.33 -14.85 -29.42
CA THR A 14 4.20 -13.70 -29.67
C THR A 14 5.19 -13.27 -28.57
N LEU A 15 6.44 -13.05 -29.02
CA LEU A 15 7.49 -12.29 -28.34
C LEU A 15 7.03 -10.86 -28.01
N LEU A 16 7.25 -10.44 -26.77
CA LEU A 16 7.40 -9.03 -26.41
C LEU A 16 8.75 -8.87 -25.70
N THR A 17 9.79 -8.65 -26.50
CA THR A 17 11.03 -8.03 -26.05
C THR A 17 10.78 -6.56 -25.72
N GLY A 18 11.15 -6.12 -24.52
CA GLY A 18 11.20 -4.71 -24.18
C GLY A 18 11.20 -4.47 -22.67
N GLY A 19 12.38 -4.23 -22.10
CA GLY A 19 12.49 -3.81 -20.71
C GLY A 19 13.92 -3.48 -20.36
N ILE A 20 14.25 -2.19 -20.41
CA ILE A 20 15.56 -1.61 -20.10
C ILE A 20 15.94 -1.99 -18.67
N ALA A 21 17.10 -2.63 -18.48
CA ALA A 21 17.67 -2.84 -17.16
C ALA A 21 18.20 -1.51 -16.62
N THR A 22 17.35 -0.78 -15.89
CA THR A 22 17.81 0.35 -15.07
C THR A 22 18.33 -0.20 -13.75
N THR A 23 19.65 -0.25 -13.61
CA THR A 23 20.31 -0.37 -12.30
C THR A 23 19.99 0.90 -11.50
N LEU A 24 18.95 0.87 -10.67
CA LEU A 24 18.65 1.98 -9.77
C LEU A 24 19.39 1.76 -8.45
N LEU A 25 20.25 2.72 -8.15
CA LEU A 25 21.06 2.83 -6.94
C LEU A 25 20.19 2.69 -5.70
N ALA A 26 20.63 1.82 -4.79
CA ALA A 26 20.09 1.70 -3.45
C ALA A 26 20.32 3.01 -2.67
N LEU A 27 19.31 3.89 -2.66
CA LEU A 27 19.06 4.79 -1.54
C LEU A 27 17.91 4.14 -0.75
N GLY A 28 18.18 3.82 0.51
CA GLY A 28 17.28 3.09 1.40
C GLY A 28 15.89 3.74 1.52
N ALA A 29 15.00 3.33 0.64
CA ALA A 29 13.59 3.18 0.95
C ALA A 29 13.40 1.69 1.12
N ASP A 30 13.22 1.23 2.36
CA ASP A 30 12.54 -0.04 2.59
C ASP A 30 11.30 -0.02 1.68
N PRO A 31 11.08 -1.01 0.81
CA PRO A 31 9.77 -1.23 0.27
C PRO A 31 8.94 -1.66 1.47
N ALA A 32 8.46 -0.69 2.25
CA ALA A 32 7.38 -0.89 3.19
C ALA A 32 6.27 -1.48 2.32
N GLU A 33 6.12 -2.80 2.44
CA GLU A 33 5.12 -3.57 1.72
C GLU A 33 3.81 -2.86 2.01
N ALA A 34 3.34 -2.09 1.04
CA ALA A 34 2.21 -1.21 1.24
C ALA A 34 1.07 -2.14 1.65
N ALA A 35 0.61 -2.03 2.90
CA ALA A 35 -0.62 -2.65 3.32
C ALA A 35 -1.64 -2.26 2.24
N PRO A 36 -2.36 -3.24 1.64
CA PRO A 36 -3.13 -3.03 0.43
C PRO A 36 -3.92 -1.74 0.59
N LEU A 37 -3.67 -0.77 -0.30
CA LEU A 37 -4.22 0.58 -0.25
C LEU A 37 -5.72 0.46 0.03
N GLY A 38 -6.10 0.55 1.32
CA GLY A 38 -7.49 0.64 1.71
C GLY A 38 -7.99 1.86 0.99
N VAL A 39 -8.96 1.68 0.10
CA VAL A 39 -9.43 2.76 -0.79
C VAL A 39 -9.68 3.98 0.07
N CYS A 40 -8.81 4.98 -0.08
CA CYS A 40 -8.89 6.20 0.72
C CYS A 40 -10.32 6.73 0.61
N PRO A 41 -10.99 7.07 1.72
CA PRO A 41 -12.37 7.55 1.65
C PRO A 41 -12.51 8.69 0.64
N ALA A 42 -13.60 8.66 -0.13
CA ALA A 42 -13.80 9.63 -1.21
C ALA A 42 -13.75 11.07 -0.66
N GLY A 43 -12.94 11.92 -1.30
CA GLY A 43 -12.73 13.31 -0.86
C GLY A 43 -11.60 13.49 0.15
N HIS A 44 -10.89 12.43 0.54
CA HIS A 44 -9.73 12.50 1.42
C HIS A 44 -8.44 12.13 0.69
N ALA A 45 -7.32 12.68 1.18
CA ALA A 45 -5.98 12.26 0.79
C ALA A 45 -5.38 11.46 1.94
N CYS A 46 -4.90 10.26 1.62
CA CYS A 46 -4.34 9.34 2.59
C CYS A 46 -2.84 9.26 2.46
N THR A 47 -2.16 9.03 3.58
CA THR A 47 -0.71 8.84 3.61
C THR A 47 -0.35 7.60 4.42
N GLN A 48 0.76 6.96 4.05
CA GLN A 48 1.33 5.86 4.81
C GLN A 48 2.25 6.39 5.89
N TRP A 49 2.17 5.78 7.07
CA TRP A 49 3.24 5.86 8.04
C TRP A 49 3.58 4.50 8.63
N CYS A 50 4.88 4.28 8.74
CA CYS A 50 5.51 3.06 9.19
C CYS A 50 6.30 3.29 10.47
N PRO A 51 6.67 2.20 11.17
CA PRO A 51 7.53 2.29 12.35
C PRO A 51 8.82 3.06 12.05
N GLY A 52 9.09 4.12 12.81
CA GLY A 52 10.27 4.98 12.63
C GLY A 52 10.03 6.24 11.79
N ASP A 53 8.88 6.35 11.11
CA ASP A 53 8.52 7.59 10.42
C ASP A 53 8.28 8.73 11.42
N THR A 54 8.55 9.96 10.95
CA THR A 54 8.22 11.16 11.72
C THR A 54 6.73 11.19 12.01
N ASN A 55 6.39 11.73 13.19
CA ASN A 55 5.04 11.66 13.68
C ASN A 55 4.03 12.17 12.64
N PRO A 56 2.98 11.36 12.41
CA PRO A 56 1.94 11.64 11.47
C PRO A 56 1.29 13.04 11.49
N ALA A 57 0.80 13.41 12.67
CA ALA A 57 -0.01 14.61 12.87
C ALA A 57 0.84 15.84 13.25
N GLY A 58 2.18 15.70 13.18
CA GLY A 58 3.11 16.64 13.83
C GLY A 58 2.95 16.70 15.35
N ARG A 59 2.14 15.80 15.94
CA ARG A 59 1.74 15.80 17.36
C ARG A 59 1.45 14.38 17.82
N PRO A 60 1.68 14.02 19.10
CA PRO A 60 1.53 12.64 19.58
C PRO A 60 0.15 12.04 19.27
N VAL A 61 0.13 10.95 18.47
CA VAL A 61 -1.05 10.11 18.19
C VAL A 61 -0.75 8.72 18.72
N PRO A 62 -1.65 8.07 19.48
CA PRO A 62 -1.41 6.76 20.08
C PRO A 62 -1.73 5.62 19.10
N TRP A 63 -1.04 5.57 17.96
CA TRP A 63 -1.20 4.52 16.95
C TRP A 63 -0.25 3.34 17.17
N ASP A 64 -0.50 2.19 16.54
CA ASP A 64 0.35 1.00 16.63
C ASP A 64 1.61 1.16 15.76
N THR A 65 2.73 1.51 16.40
CA THR A 65 4.01 1.70 15.73
C THR A 65 4.75 0.40 15.42
N ARG A 66 4.07 -0.75 15.30
CA ARG A 66 4.68 -2.05 14.95
C ARG A 66 4.47 -2.43 13.48
N VAL A 67 3.46 -1.85 12.83
CA VAL A 67 3.13 -2.11 11.43
C VAL A 67 2.93 -0.79 10.69
N CYS A 68 2.89 -0.83 9.37
CA CYS A 68 2.56 0.35 8.57
C CYS A 68 1.04 0.55 8.54
N HIS A 69 0.62 1.80 8.64
CA HIS A 69 -0.78 2.20 8.66
C HIS A 69 -1.09 3.23 7.58
N MET A 70 -2.34 3.21 7.11
CA MET A 70 -2.92 4.16 6.17
C MET A 70 -3.77 5.14 6.94
N PHE A 71 -3.50 6.43 6.82
CA PHE A 71 -4.22 7.43 7.58
C PHE A 71 -4.71 8.60 6.72
N TYR A 72 -5.79 9.23 7.18
CA TYR A 72 -6.19 10.57 6.74
C TYR A 72 -6.59 11.44 7.95
N TRP A 73 -6.64 12.75 7.74
CA TRP A 73 -7.07 13.73 8.73
C TRP A 73 -8.31 14.47 8.27
N ASP A 74 -9.06 14.91 9.26
CA ASP A 74 -10.07 15.93 9.11
C ASP A 74 -10.06 16.89 10.31
N TYR A 75 -11.07 17.73 10.39
CA TYR A 75 -11.25 18.67 11.50
C TYR A 75 -11.44 17.99 12.86
N TYR A 76 -11.85 16.73 12.92
CA TYR A 76 -12.18 16.02 14.15
C TYR A 76 -11.05 15.16 14.68
N GLY A 77 -10.20 14.60 13.80
CA GLY A 77 -9.09 13.78 14.25
C GLY A 77 -8.25 13.16 13.14
N VAL A 78 -7.49 12.16 13.56
CA VAL A 78 -6.76 11.23 12.70
C VAL A 78 -7.55 9.94 12.57
N HIS A 79 -7.74 9.47 11.34
CA HIS A 79 -8.41 8.23 11.03
C HIS A 79 -7.40 7.22 10.49
N ASP A 80 -7.38 6.03 11.07
CA ASP A 80 -6.59 4.88 10.63
C ASP A 80 -7.49 3.96 9.81
N ILE A 81 -7.19 3.88 8.52
CA ILE A 81 -7.98 3.09 7.55
C ILE A 81 -7.70 1.60 7.72
N GLY A 82 -6.50 1.24 8.18
CA GLY A 82 -6.08 -0.16 8.27
C GLY A 82 -6.86 -0.93 9.34
N ASN A 83 -7.20 -0.26 10.45
CA ASN A 83 -7.93 -0.88 11.58
C ASN A 83 -9.25 -0.18 11.93
N GLY A 84 -9.60 0.93 11.27
CA GLY A 84 -10.81 1.72 11.53
C GLY A 84 -10.74 2.55 12.82
N ALA A 85 -9.56 2.73 13.41
CA ALA A 85 -9.41 3.52 14.63
C ALA A 85 -9.54 5.03 14.34
N PHE A 86 -10.14 5.74 15.29
CA PHE A 86 -10.28 7.20 15.23
C PHE A 86 -9.68 7.85 16.47
N TYR A 87 -8.68 8.69 16.24
CA TYR A 87 -7.98 9.45 17.27
C TYR A 87 -8.45 10.91 17.23
N ALA A 88 -9.45 11.22 18.05
CA ALA A 88 -10.05 12.55 18.10
C ALA A 88 -9.07 13.60 18.68
N TRP A 89 -8.95 14.76 18.01
CA TRP A 89 -8.12 15.87 18.52
C TRP A 89 -8.55 16.31 19.92
N SER A 90 -9.85 16.37 20.17
CA SER A 90 -10.42 16.77 21.47
C SER A 90 -10.07 15.84 22.64
N ARG A 91 -9.57 14.63 22.35
CA ARG A 91 -9.16 13.65 23.35
C ARG A 91 -7.64 13.58 23.52
N MET A 92 -6.89 14.31 22.69
CA MET A 92 -5.45 14.41 22.81
C MET A 92 -5.13 15.59 23.73
N GLY A 93 -4.57 15.31 24.90
CA GLY A 93 -4.38 16.28 25.99
C GLY A 93 -3.22 17.25 25.80
N TRP A 94 -3.04 17.80 24.59
CA TRP A 94 -1.96 18.73 24.24
C TRP A 94 -2.48 19.95 23.48
#